data_AF-A0A8X6R815-F1
#
_entry.id   AF-A0A8X6R815-F1
#
_cell.length_a   1.000
_cell.length_b   1.000
_cell.length_c   1.000
_cell.angle_alpha   90.00
_cell.angle_beta   90.00
_cell.angle_gamma   90.00
#
_symmetry.space_group_name_H-M   'P 1'
#
loop_
_entity.id
_entity.type
_entity.pdbx_description
1 polymer ?
#
loop_
_entity_poly.entity_id
_entity_poly.type
_entity_poly.pdbx_seq_one_letter_code
_entity_poly.pdbx_strand_id
1 'polypeptide(L)'
;MAVRNRYCMVCSRAAAVNKLPGKHCCSKNWHGSSSSMEANIIQEGFQNSVAMYGVKYAKVIGDGDSNVYKTILDSRPYDELQVEKLECQNHLFRNFCLKLKDIVRDSKAGPITLRKCLGKKHFTVAKICNFSNCAPNKK
;
A
#
# COMPACT_ATOMS: atom_id res chain seq x y z
N MET A 1 7.45 4.59 19.87
CA MET A 1 7.41 4.64 18.39
C MET A 1 7.45 6.09 17.94
N ALA A 2 8.43 6.47 17.13
CA ALA A 2 8.52 7.81 16.56
C ALA A 2 8.02 7.80 15.11
N VAL A 3 7.37 8.88 14.67
CA VAL A 3 6.96 9.04 13.27
C VAL A 3 8.20 9.03 12.39
N ARG A 4 8.25 8.10 11.41
CA ARG A 4 9.32 8.10 10.41
C ARG A 4 9.00 9.12 9.33
N ASN A 5 10.00 9.90 8.94
CA ASN A 5 9.88 10.95 7.95
C ASN A 5 11.16 11.02 7.10
N ARG A 6 10.98 11.03 5.78
CA ARG A 6 12.05 11.13 4.78
C ARG A 6 12.31 12.58 4.35
N TYR A 7 11.36 13.48 4.63
CA TYR A 7 11.36 14.83 4.11
C TYR A 7 11.55 15.86 5.24
N CYS A 8 12.43 16.80 4.98
CA CYS A 8 12.54 18.02 5.77
C CYS A 8 12.67 19.20 4.80
N MET A 9 11.77 20.18 4.93
CA MET A 9 11.73 21.32 4.01
C MET A 9 13.03 22.12 3.99
N VAL A 10 13.65 22.32 5.16
CA VAL A 10 14.91 23.07 5.28
C VAL A 10 16.05 22.33 4.56
N CYS A 11 16.20 21.04 4.81
CA CYS A 11 17.19 20.19 4.14
C CYS A 11 16.96 20.14 2.62
N SER A 12 15.71 19.97 2.19
CA SER A 12 15.38 19.88 0.75
C SER A 12 15.66 21.18 0.02
N ARG A 13 15.37 22.35 0.62
CA ARG A 13 15.69 23.65 0.02
C ARG A 13 17.20 23.89 -0.04
N ALA A 14 17.93 23.56 1.02
CA ALA A 14 19.38 23.71 1.05
C ALA A 14 20.07 22.83 0.00
N ALA A 15 19.62 21.58 -0.14
CA ALA A 15 20.09 20.65 -1.17
C ALA A 15 19.82 21.16 -2.59
N ALA A 16 18.65 21.78 -2.85
CA ALA A 16 18.32 22.35 -4.16
C ALA A 16 19.26 23.51 -4.56
N VAL A 17 19.84 24.21 -3.58
CA VAL A 17 20.78 25.33 -3.80
C VAL A 17 22.24 24.88 -3.58
N ASN A 18 22.51 23.57 -3.42
CA ASN A 18 23.83 23.00 -3.09
C ASN A 18 24.51 23.68 -1.88
N LYS A 19 23.71 24.08 -0.88
CA LYS A 19 24.19 24.67 0.38
C LYS A 19 23.93 23.73 1.54
N LEU A 20 24.73 23.89 2.59
CA LEU A 20 24.46 23.22 3.86
C LEU A 20 23.18 23.81 4.49
N PRO A 21 22.30 22.97 5.06
CA PRO A 21 21.11 23.47 5.75
C PRO A 21 21.50 24.28 6.97
N GLY A 22 20.84 25.43 7.16
CA GLY A 22 20.96 26.21 8.39
C GLY A 22 20.53 25.39 9.62
N LYS A 23 20.95 25.83 10.81
CA LYS A 23 20.59 25.19 12.08
C LYS A 23 19.06 25.10 12.22
N HIS A 24 18.54 23.89 12.34
CA HIS A 24 17.11 23.62 12.52
C HIS A 24 16.88 22.28 13.21
N CYS A 25 15.68 22.07 13.75
CA CYS A 25 15.26 20.75 14.25
C CYS A 25 14.87 19.85 13.07
N CYS A 26 15.82 19.05 12.61
CA CYS A 26 15.58 18.15 11.47
C CYS A 26 14.62 17.03 11.85
N SER A 27 13.46 16.99 11.21
CA SER A 27 12.47 15.91 11.36
C SER A 27 12.78 14.70 10.48
N LYS A 28 13.79 14.76 9.61
CA LYS A 28 14.15 13.65 8.72
C LYS A 28 14.93 12.59 9.51
N ASN A 29 14.33 11.42 9.67
CA ASN A 29 14.92 10.27 10.37
C ASN A 29 14.96 9.00 9.50
N TRP A 30 14.54 9.08 8.23
CA TRP A 30 14.59 7.99 7.27
C TRP A 30 15.37 8.35 6.01
N HIS A 31 16.19 7.41 5.55
CA HIS A 31 17.08 7.61 4.40
C HIS A 31 16.73 6.68 3.21
N GLY A 32 15.94 5.63 3.42
CA GLY A 32 15.50 4.69 2.37
C GLY A 32 14.37 5.23 1.49
N SER A 33 13.79 4.36 0.64
CA SER A 33 12.61 4.68 -0.16
C SER A 33 11.36 4.82 0.73
N SER A 34 10.28 5.40 0.16
CA SER A 34 9.00 5.47 0.87
C SER A 34 8.42 4.07 1.10
N SER A 35 8.49 3.20 0.09
CA SER A 35 8.06 1.80 0.21
C SER A 35 8.86 1.03 1.25
N SER A 36 10.17 1.28 1.38
CA SER A 36 10.97 0.63 2.43
C SER A 36 10.66 1.19 3.82
N MET A 37 10.28 2.46 3.92
CA MET A 37 9.80 3.05 5.17
C MET A 37 8.51 2.38 5.64
N GLU A 38 7.55 2.24 4.73
CA GLU A 38 6.24 1.62 5.00
C GLU A 38 6.43 0.17 5.45
N ALA A 39 7.22 -0.62 4.72
CA ALA A 39 7.52 -2.01 5.10
C ALA A 39 8.16 -2.09 6.49
N ASN A 40 9.10 -1.20 6.82
CA ASN A 40 9.78 -1.19 8.12
C ASN A 40 8.85 -0.78 9.27
N ILE A 41 7.97 0.20 9.06
CA ILE A 41 6.96 0.60 10.07
C ILE A 41 6.03 -0.57 10.36
N ILE A 42 5.54 -1.24 9.32
CA ILE A 42 4.62 -2.37 9.46
C ILE A 42 5.32 -3.52 10.18
N GLN A 43 6.53 -3.88 9.76
CA GLN A 43 7.35 -4.92 10.42
C GLN A 43 7.52 -4.65 11.92
N GLU A 44 7.92 -3.44 12.29
CA GLU A 44 8.08 -3.05 13.69
C GLU A 44 6.75 -3.15 14.46
N GLY A 45 5.64 -2.76 13.83
CA GLY A 45 4.30 -2.91 14.39
C GLY A 45 3.93 -4.35 14.69
N PHE A 46 4.27 -5.29 13.80
CA PHE A 46 4.05 -6.72 14.01
C PHE A 46 4.93 -7.27 15.13
N GLN A 47 6.23 -6.96 15.13
CA GLN A 47 7.17 -7.46 16.15
C GLN A 47 6.85 -6.96 17.56
N ASN A 48 6.44 -5.71 17.70
CA ASN A 48 6.16 -5.10 19.00
C ASN A 48 4.70 -5.27 19.47
N SER A 49 3.82 -5.83 18.62
CA SER A 49 2.38 -5.95 18.90
C SER A 49 2.06 -6.65 20.22
N VAL A 50 2.74 -7.76 20.51
CA VAL A 50 2.52 -8.54 21.74
C VAL A 50 3.06 -7.80 22.96
N ALA A 51 4.27 -7.24 22.87
CA ALA A 51 4.90 -6.54 23.99
C ALA A 51 4.18 -5.24 24.35
N MET A 52 3.67 -4.49 23.37
CA MET A 52 3.00 -3.21 23.59
C MET A 52 1.51 -3.34 23.90
N TYR A 53 0.83 -4.29 23.27
CA TYR A 53 -0.64 -4.35 23.28
C TYR A 53 -1.20 -5.74 23.62
N GLY A 54 -0.37 -6.77 23.74
CA GLY A 54 -0.81 -8.14 24.02
C GLY A 54 -1.59 -8.80 22.88
N VAL A 55 -1.48 -8.28 21.64
CA VAL A 55 -2.23 -8.79 20.47
C VAL A 55 -1.32 -9.44 19.44
N LYS A 56 -1.88 -10.41 18.70
CA LYS A 56 -1.25 -11.01 17.52
C LYS A 56 -2.08 -10.70 16.28
N TYR A 57 -1.42 -10.28 15.20
CA TYR A 57 -2.07 -9.99 13.93
C TYR A 57 -2.00 -11.21 13.02
N ALA A 58 -3.13 -11.86 12.76
CA ALA A 58 -3.18 -13.04 11.88
C ALA A 58 -3.17 -12.69 10.39
N LYS A 59 -3.65 -11.49 10.01
CA LYS A 59 -3.89 -11.11 8.62
C LYS A 59 -3.39 -9.70 8.35
N VAL A 60 -2.82 -9.49 7.17
CA VAL A 60 -2.43 -8.17 6.65
C VAL A 60 -3.16 -7.88 5.35
N ILE A 61 -3.78 -6.70 5.25
CA ILE A 61 -4.45 -6.26 4.01
C ILE A 61 -3.47 -5.33 3.29
N GLY A 62 -3.07 -5.71 2.08
CA GLY A 62 -2.12 -4.96 1.26
C GLY A 62 -2.65 -4.69 -0.15
N ASP A 63 -2.03 -3.75 -0.84
CA ASP A 63 -2.34 -3.33 -2.20
C ASP A 63 -1.40 -3.97 -3.21
N GLY A 64 -1.39 -5.30 -3.36
CA GLY A 64 -0.49 -5.98 -4.30
C GLY A 64 1.02 -5.84 -4.03
N ASP A 65 1.46 -4.89 -3.18
CA ASP A 65 2.86 -4.64 -2.86
C ASP A 65 3.49 -5.86 -2.18
N SER A 66 4.39 -6.50 -2.91
CA SER A 66 5.01 -7.77 -2.53
C SER A 66 6.09 -7.61 -1.46
N ASN A 67 6.70 -6.42 -1.35
CA ASN A 67 7.82 -6.19 -0.44
C ASN A 67 7.40 -6.18 1.04
N VAL A 68 6.26 -5.58 1.39
CA VAL A 68 5.78 -5.52 2.78
C VAL A 68 5.51 -6.92 3.33
N TYR A 69 4.77 -7.74 2.58
CA TYR A 69 4.42 -9.08 3.01
C TYR A 69 5.66 -9.97 3.16
N LYS A 70 6.62 -9.86 2.24
CA LYS A 70 7.90 -10.57 2.37
C LYS A 70 8.63 -10.19 3.65
N THR A 71 8.71 -8.90 3.97
CA THR A 71 9.35 -8.45 5.21
C THR A 71 8.66 -8.99 6.47
N ILE A 72 7.33 -9.15 6.46
CA ILE A 72 6.59 -9.76 7.58
C ILE A 72 6.89 -11.26 7.69
N LEU A 73 6.95 -11.98 6.56
CA LEU A 73 7.28 -13.40 6.55
C LEU A 73 8.72 -13.65 7.03
N ASP A 74 9.66 -12.84 6.55
CA ASP A 74 11.08 -12.94 6.92
C ASP A 74 11.29 -12.60 8.41
N SER A 75 10.50 -11.69 8.97
CA SER A 75 10.61 -11.27 10.37
C SER A 75 10.01 -12.24 11.37
N ARG A 76 9.18 -13.20 10.92
CA ARG A 76 8.47 -14.21 11.73
C ARG A 76 8.06 -13.66 13.10
N PRO A 77 7.11 -12.70 13.15
CA PRO A 77 6.79 -11.98 14.37
C PRO A 77 6.19 -12.87 15.48
N TYR A 78 5.68 -14.06 15.12
CA TYR A 78 5.05 -15.00 16.03
C TYR A 78 5.50 -16.44 15.73
N ASP A 79 5.80 -17.23 16.76
CA ASP A 79 6.32 -18.59 16.59
C ASP A 79 5.29 -19.58 16.05
N GLU A 80 4.03 -19.44 16.45
CA GLU A 80 2.94 -20.39 16.13
C GLU A 80 1.97 -19.86 15.06
N LEU A 81 2.16 -18.63 14.59
CA LEU A 81 1.21 -17.96 13.70
C LEU A 81 1.92 -17.35 12.49
N GLN A 82 1.67 -17.94 11.33
CA GLN A 82 2.05 -17.34 10.05
C GLN A 82 1.00 -16.31 9.63
N VAL A 83 1.45 -15.09 9.34
CA VAL A 83 0.58 -14.00 8.89
C VAL A 83 0.11 -14.29 7.46
N GLU A 84 -1.20 -14.19 7.21
CA GLU A 84 -1.78 -14.32 5.88
C GLU A 84 -1.89 -12.96 5.18
N LYS A 85 -1.56 -12.92 3.89
CA LYS A 85 -1.81 -11.74 3.04
C LYS A 85 -3.23 -11.79 2.47
N LEU A 86 -3.98 -10.71 2.64
CA LEU A 86 -5.21 -10.43 1.93
C LEU A 86 -5.01 -9.26 0.96
N GLU A 87 -5.56 -9.40 -0.24
CA GLU A 87 -5.54 -8.33 -1.24
C GLU A 87 -6.65 -7.32 -0.99
N CYS A 88 -6.33 -6.03 -1.12
CA CYS A 88 -7.30 -4.96 -0.98
C CYS A 88 -8.27 -4.96 -2.17
N GLN A 89 -9.55 -5.21 -1.90
CA GLN A 89 -10.62 -5.25 -2.91
C GLN A 89 -10.68 -3.97 -3.77
N ASN A 90 -10.51 -2.80 -3.15
CA ASN A 90 -10.50 -1.53 -3.87
C ASN A 90 -9.34 -1.42 -4.86
N HIS A 91 -8.15 -1.87 -4.46
CA HIS A 91 -6.97 -1.89 -5.33
C HIS A 91 -7.14 -2.93 -6.44
N LEU A 92 -7.68 -4.10 -6.13
CA LEU A 92 -7.98 -5.13 -7.12
C LEU A 92 -8.93 -4.60 -8.21
N PHE A 93 -10.04 -3.97 -7.81
CA PHE A 93 -10.99 -3.40 -8.76
C PHE A 93 -10.40 -2.23 -9.55
N ARG A 94 -9.60 -1.37 -8.93
CA ARG A 94 -8.90 -0.29 -9.63
C ARG A 94 -7.98 -0.87 -10.71
N ASN A 95 -7.18 -1.87 -10.36
CA ASN A 95 -6.27 -2.56 -11.30
C ASN A 95 -7.04 -3.21 -12.44
N PHE A 96 -8.15 -3.90 -12.13
CA PHE A 96 -9.03 -4.48 -13.15
C PHE A 96 -9.60 -3.42 -14.10
N CYS A 97 -10.13 -2.31 -13.56
CA CYS A 97 -10.68 -1.21 -14.35
C CYS A 97 -9.60 -0.55 -15.23
N LEU A 98 -8.37 -0.43 -14.75
CA LEU A 98 -7.25 0.09 -15.53
C LEU A 98 -6.92 -0.82 -16.72
N LYS A 99 -6.82 -2.14 -16.49
CA LYS A 99 -6.60 -3.11 -17.57
C LYS A 99 -7.70 -3.10 -18.63
N LEU A 100 -8.97 -2.95 -18.23
CA LEU A 100 -10.07 -2.77 -19.18
C LEU A 100 -9.91 -1.49 -20.02
N LYS A 101 -9.48 -0.38 -19.40
CA LYS A 101 -9.22 0.88 -20.11
C LYS A 101 -8.03 0.74 -21.08
N ASP A 102 -7.01 -0.01 -20.72
CA ASP A 102 -5.87 -0.30 -21.59
C ASP A 102 -6.32 -1.07 -22.84
N ILE A 103 -7.16 -2.10 -22.67
CA ILE A 103 -7.75 -2.87 -23.79
C ILE A 103 -8.60 -1.98 -24.71
N VAL A 104 -9.39 -1.06 -24.15
CA VAL A 104 -10.21 -0.13 -24.95
C VAL A 104 -9.32 0.78 -25.81
N ARG A 105 -8.17 1.22 -25.27
CA ARG A 105 -7.22 2.11 -25.95
C ARG A 105 -6.36 1.37 -26.97
N ASP A 106 -6.03 0.11 -26.72
CA ASP A 106 -5.21 -0.69 -27.61
C ASP A 106 -5.98 -1.08 -28.88
N SER A 107 -5.51 -0.58 -30.03
CA SER A 107 -6.07 -0.88 -31.35
C SER A 107 -5.90 -2.34 -31.77
N LYS A 108 -4.95 -3.05 -31.16
CA LYS A 108 -4.57 -4.43 -31.49
C LYS A 108 -5.21 -5.46 -30.56
N ALA A 109 -5.75 -5.05 -29.40
CA ALA A 109 -6.28 -5.95 -28.37
C ALA A 109 -7.59 -6.66 -28.73
N GLY A 110 -8.19 -6.38 -29.89
CA GLY A 110 -9.35 -7.13 -30.40
C GLY A 110 -10.33 -6.34 -31.27
N PRO A 111 -11.48 -6.97 -31.61
CA PRO A 111 -12.50 -6.37 -32.47
C PRO A 111 -13.01 -5.02 -31.97
N ILE A 112 -13.16 -4.07 -32.88
CA ILE A 112 -13.54 -2.69 -32.56
C ILE A 112 -14.92 -2.58 -31.88
N THR A 113 -15.84 -3.48 -32.22
CA THR A 113 -17.19 -3.57 -31.62
C THR A 113 -17.13 -3.86 -30.13
N LEU A 114 -16.27 -4.81 -29.71
CA LEU A 114 -16.09 -5.16 -28.30
C LEU A 114 -15.42 -4.03 -27.52
N ARG A 115 -14.40 -3.38 -28.10
CA ARG A 115 -13.72 -2.23 -27.49
C ARG A 115 -14.65 -1.02 -27.32
N LYS A 116 -15.51 -0.74 -28.30
CA LYS A 116 -16.57 0.28 -28.18
C LYS A 116 -17.61 -0.08 -27.11
N CYS A 117 -17.98 -1.35 -26.98
CA CYS A 117 -18.90 -1.81 -25.93
C CYS A 117 -18.31 -1.60 -24.52
N LEU A 118 -17.04 -1.94 -24.33
CA LEU A 118 -16.31 -1.69 -23.09
C LEU A 118 -16.19 -0.18 -22.81
N GLY A 119 -15.82 0.63 -23.79
CA GLY A 119 -15.68 2.08 -23.62
C GLY A 119 -16.96 2.82 -23.22
N LYS A 120 -18.14 2.29 -23.59
CA LYS A 120 -19.45 2.84 -23.19
C LYS A 120 -19.81 2.58 -21.73
N LYS A 121 -19.19 1.58 -21.09
CA LYS A 121 -19.44 1.26 -19.67
C LYS A 121 -18.55 2.14 -18.78
N HIS A 122 -19.16 2.93 -17.90
CA HIS A 122 -18.42 3.69 -16.90
C HIS A 122 -17.88 2.78 -15.80
N PHE A 123 -16.62 2.35 -15.93
CA PHE A 123 -15.90 1.60 -14.89
C PHE A 123 -15.34 2.56 -13.83
N THR A 124 -16.18 2.96 -12.88
CA THR A 124 -15.79 3.82 -11.76
C THR A 124 -15.90 3.05 -10.45
N VAL A 125 -14.84 3.06 -9.65
CA VAL A 125 -14.75 2.39 -8.33
C VAL A 125 -15.89 2.83 -7.40
N ALA A 126 -16.34 4.07 -7.51
CA ALA A 126 -17.40 4.67 -6.69
C ALA A 126 -18.76 3.96 -6.76
N LYS A 127 -19.07 3.17 -7.80
CA LYS A 127 -20.35 2.43 -7.88
C LYS A 127 -20.33 1.07 -7.18
N ILE A 128 -19.15 0.56 -6.80
CA ILE A 128 -18.99 -0.82 -6.29
C ILE A 128 -18.85 -0.87 -4.75
N CYS A 129 -18.39 0.22 -4.11
CA CYS A 129 -18.31 0.29 -2.64
C CYS A 129 -19.66 0.14 -1.90
N ASN A 130 -20.80 0.11 -2.60
CA ASN A 130 -22.11 -0.20 -2.02
C ASN A 130 -22.32 -1.71 -1.74
N PHE A 131 -21.34 -2.57 -2.01
CA PHE A 131 -21.34 -3.96 -1.52
C PHE A 131 -20.77 -4.04 -0.10
N SER A 132 -21.21 -3.15 0.78
CA SER A 132 -21.03 -3.26 2.22
C SER A 132 -21.82 -4.48 2.72
N ASN A 133 -21.14 -5.61 2.86
CA ASN A 133 -21.55 -6.72 3.74
C ASN A 133 -20.36 -7.63 4.09
N CYS A 134 -19.18 -7.04 4.34
CA CYS A 134 -18.09 -7.75 5.02
C CYS A 134 -18.21 -7.53 6.53
N ALA A 135 -19.31 -7.97 7.11
CA ALA A 135 -19.38 -8.30 8.53
C ALA A 135 -19.31 -9.84 8.60
N PRO A 136 -18.30 -10.46 9.24
CA PRO A 136 -18.36 -11.88 9.50
C PRO A 136 -19.58 -12.13 10.39
N ASN A 137 -20.48 -13.00 9.93
CA ASN A 137 -21.53 -13.59 10.76
C ASN A 137 -20.88 -14.12 12.05
N LYS A 138 -21.12 -13.43 13.17
CA LYS A 138 -20.87 -14.01 14.49
C LYS A 138 -21.92 -15.12 14.66
N LYS A 139 -21.47 -16.36 14.59
CA LYS A 139 -22.17 -17.48 15.24
C LYS A 139 -21.69 -17.57 16.68
#